data_AF-V9I6W7-F1
#
_entry.id   AF-V9I6W7-F1
#
_cell.length_a   1.000
_cell.length_b   1.000
_cell.length_c   1.000
_cell.angle_alpha   90.00
_cell.angle_beta   90.00
_cell.angle_gamma   90.00
#
_symmetry.space_group_name_H-M   'P 1'
#
loop_
_entity.id
_entity.type
_entity.pdbx_description
1 polymer ?
#
loop_
_entity_poly.entity_id
_entity_poly.type
_entity_poly.pdbx_seq_one_letter_code
_entity_poly.pdbx_strand_id
1 'polypeptide(L)'
;MKAIAQCTGRTLAQIKTDVQEVGDLGIVAEGSRSNQRTMFQPAPLTVSSVYTRLKEIAQMTGSASVTKKLDKIQSLFVACRFTEARYLIRSLAGKLRIGLAEQSVLQALALACTMTPPKPTFPPEILDASKKMSNDTFKQKYDETALILKTTYCECPNYDKIIPVLLKEGIKELPNKCKITPGIPMKPMLAHPTKGVQEVLTRFDGLKFTCEWKYDGERAQIHFAEDGKISIYSRNQENNTSKYPDIIGRFKNTQGENVKSCILDCEAVAWDNDKKQILPFQILSTRKRKVM
;
A
#
# COMPACT_ATOMS: atom_id res chain seq x y z
N MET A 1 -13.63 10.91 -15.26
CA MET A 1 -14.74 11.30 -16.15
C MET A 1 -14.52 12.66 -16.81
N LYS A 2 -14.37 13.76 -16.06
CA LYS A 2 -14.14 15.11 -16.64
C LYS A 2 -12.94 15.18 -17.59
N ALA A 3 -11.79 14.60 -17.21
CA ALA A 3 -10.62 14.53 -18.09
C ALA A 3 -10.89 13.75 -19.38
N ILE A 4 -11.64 12.63 -19.32
CA ILE A 4 -12.01 11.86 -20.52
C ILE A 4 -12.92 12.70 -21.41
N ALA A 5 -13.98 13.31 -20.87
CA ALA A 5 -14.90 14.17 -21.62
C ALA A 5 -14.17 15.27 -22.39
N GLN A 6 -13.29 16.00 -21.70
CA GLN A 6 -12.53 17.11 -22.28
C GLN A 6 -11.55 16.65 -23.35
N CYS A 7 -10.87 15.51 -23.14
CA CYS A 7 -9.97 14.97 -24.15
C CYS A 7 -10.71 14.39 -25.35
N THR A 8 -11.86 13.74 -25.15
CA THR A 8 -12.54 12.94 -26.18
C THR A 8 -13.63 13.69 -26.93
N GLY A 9 -13.97 14.90 -26.51
CA GLY A 9 -15.09 15.67 -27.05
C GLY A 9 -16.46 15.10 -26.67
N ARG A 10 -16.50 14.07 -25.83
CA ARG A 10 -17.75 13.44 -25.36
C ARG A 10 -18.34 14.22 -24.19
N THR A 11 -19.66 14.22 -24.07
CA THR A 11 -20.32 14.82 -22.91
C THR A 11 -20.14 13.96 -21.65
N LEU A 12 -20.22 14.58 -20.48
CA LEU A 12 -20.21 13.86 -19.20
C LEU A 12 -21.38 12.88 -19.06
N ALA A 13 -22.54 13.20 -19.65
CA ALA A 13 -23.72 12.35 -19.63
C ALA A 13 -23.47 11.04 -20.39
N GLN A 14 -22.96 11.14 -21.63
CA GLN A 14 -22.59 9.96 -22.44
C GLN A 14 -21.59 9.06 -21.70
N ILE A 15 -20.54 9.63 -21.12
CA ILE A 15 -19.56 8.82 -20.36
C ILE A 15 -20.19 8.14 -19.15
N LYS A 16 -21.12 8.81 -18.45
CA LYS A 16 -21.82 8.21 -17.32
C LYS A 16 -22.69 7.03 -17.77
N THR A 17 -23.43 7.18 -18.87
CA THR A 17 -24.26 6.10 -19.45
C THR A 17 -23.40 4.90 -19.82
N ASP A 18 -22.33 5.09 -20.59
CA ASP A 18 -21.42 3.99 -20.96
C ASP A 18 -20.82 3.30 -19.73
N VAL A 19 -20.49 4.06 -18.66
CA VAL A 19 -19.94 3.48 -17.43
C VAL A 19 -20.98 2.66 -16.69
N GLN A 20 -22.27 3.03 -16.75
CA GLN A 20 -23.36 2.24 -16.18
C GLN A 20 -23.56 0.93 -16.94
N GLU A 21 -23.46 0.96 -18.26
CA GLU A 21 -23.60 -0.23 -19.12
C GLU A 21 -22.40 -1.18 -19.02
N VAL A 22 -21.17 -0.64 -19.15
CA VAL A 22 -19.93 -1.43 -19.18
C VAL A 22 -19.42 -1.77 -17.78
N GLY A 23 -19.75 -0.94 -16.78
CA GLY A 23 -19.28 -1.10 -15.41
C GLY A 23 -17.80 -0.78 -15.19
N ASP A 24 -17.08 -0.24 -16.19
CA ASP A 24 -15.64 0.04 -16.14
C ASP A 24 -15.24 1.34 -16.85
N LEU A 25 -14.84 2.35 -16.08
CA LEU A 25 -14.39 3.63 -16.64
C LEU A 25 -13.13 3.52 -17.50
N GLY A 26 -12.25 2.55 -17.24
CA GLY A 26 -11.05 2.34 -18.05
C GLY A 26 -11.37 1.83 -19.45
N ILE A 27 -12.33 0.91 -19.57
CA ILE A 27 -12.76 0.38 -20.88
C ILE A 27 -13.43 1.50 -21.68
N VAL A 28 -14.30 2.29 -21.05
CA VAL A 28 -14.93 3.46 -21.68
C VAL A 28 -13.87 4.47 -22.14
N ALA A 29 -12.81 4.68 -21.36
CA ALA A 29 -11.75 5.61 -21.70
C ALA A 29 -10.90 5.14 -22.90
N GLU A 30 -10.56 3.86 -22.96
CA GLU A 30 -9.87 3.25 -24.09
C GLU A 30 -10.72 3.33 -25.37
N GLY A 31 -11.99 2.91 -25.31
CA GLY A 31 -12.89 2.98 -26.46
C GLY A 31 -13.10 4.42 -26.96
N SER A 32 -13.14 5.39 -26.05
CA SER A 32 -13.26 6.81 -26.41
C SER A 32 -12.00 7.38 -27.09
N ARG A 33 -10.82 6.80 -26.84
CA ARG A 33 -9.56 7.23 -27.47
C ARG A 33 -9.39 6.71 -28.88
N SER A 34 -9.85 5.49 -29.16
CA SER A 34 -9.78 4.87 -30.49
C SER A 34 -10.44 5.72 -31.58
N ASN A 35 -11.39 6.58 -31.21
CA ASN A 35 -12.13 7.46 -32.13
C ASN A 35 -11.42 8.79 -32.42
N GLN A 36 -10.25 9.06 -31.83
CA GLN A 36 -9.55 10.34 -31.98
C GLN A 36 -8.19 10.17 -32.67
N ARG A 37 -8.08 10.64 -33.91
CA ARG A 37 -6.80 10.77 -34.62
C ARG A 37 -6.13 12.08 -34.21
N THR A 38 -4.90 12.03 -33.70
CA THR A 38 -4.08 13.23 -33.47
C THR A 38 -3.15 13.45 -34.67
N MET A 39 -3.00 14.72 -35.07
CA MET A 39 -2.11 15.11 -36.18
C MET A 39 -0.63 14.88 -35.82
N PHE A 40 -0.28 15.05 -34.54
CA PHE A 40 1.04 14.72 -33.99
C PHE A 40 0.86 13.81 -32.77
N GLN A 41 1.58 12.69 -32.78
CA GLN A 41 1.57 11.72 -31.68
C GLN A 41 2.65 12.11 -30.67
N PRO A 42 2.31 12.31 -29.38
CA PRO A 42 3.30 12.49 -28.33
C PRO A 42 4.24 11.28 -28.23
N ALA A 43 5.40 11.50 -27.60
CA ALA A 43 6.32 10.42 -27.27
C ALA A 43 5.61 9.31 -26.48
N PRO A 44 5.97 8.03 -26.70
CA PRO A 44 5.41 6.92 -25.91
C PRO A 44 5.60 7.13 -24.42
N LEU A 45 4.61 6.71 -23.63
CA LEU A 45 4.69 6.76 -22.17
C LEU A 45 5.75 5.78 -21.66
N THR A 46 6.53 6.22 -20.67
CA THR A 46 7.44 5.34 -19.91
C THR A 46 6.93 5.16 -18.49
N VAL A 47 7.21 4.02 -17.86
CA VAL A 47 6.78 3.73 -16.47
C VAL A 47 7.24 4.83 -15.51
N SER A 48 8.49 5.28 -15.61
CA SER A 48 9.04 6.35 -14.76
C SER A 48 8.31 7.68 -14.95
N SER A 49 8.00 8.05 -16.20
CA SER A 49 7.29 9.30 -16.50
C SER A 49 5.85 9.29 -15.98
N VAL A 50 5.15 8.16 -16.11
CA VAL A 50 3.78 7.98 -15.60
C VAL A 50 3.78 8.04 -14.07
N TYR A 51 4.65 7.27 -13.42
CA TYR A 51 4.77 7.26 -11.96
C TYR A 51 5.08 8.66 -11.41
N THR A 52 6.05 9.36 -11.99
CA THR A 52 6.43 10.72 -11.56
C THR A 52 5.25 11.68 -11.68
N ARG A 53 4.54 11.67 -12.81
CA ARG A 53 3.36 12.54 -13.01
C ARG A 53 2.21 12.21 -12.06
N LEU A 54 1.98 10.93 -11.75
CA LEU A 54 0.99 10.53 -10.75
C LEU A 54 1.38 11.00 -9.34
N LYS A 55 2.68 10.94 -8.98
CA LYS A 55 3.20 11.46 -7.71
C LYS A 55 3.03 12.98 -7.61
N GLU A 56 3.32 13.72 -8.67
CA GLU A 56 3.07 15.16 -8.76
C GLU A 56 1.58 15.49 -8.57
N ILE A 57 0.68 14.75 -9.24
CA ILE A 57 -0.78 14.90 -9.06
C ILE A 57 -1.19 14.69 -7.60
N ALA A 58 -0.60 13.71 -6.91
CA ALA A 58 -0.88 13.43 -5.51
C ALA A 58 -0.39 14.54 -4.57
N GLN A 59 0.75 15.17 -4.88
CA GLN A 59 1.37 16.23 -4.08
C GLN A 59 0.73 17.61 -4.27
N MET A 60 -0.03 17.82 -5.35
CA MET A 60 -0.71 19.10 -5.61
C MET A 60 -1.83 19.39 -4.60
N THR A 61 -1.73 20.54 -3.92
CA THR A 61 -2.69 21.09 -2.96
C THR A 61 -2.97 22.58 -3.25
N GLY A 62 -3.91 23.18 -2.51
CA GLY A 62 -4.23 24.62 -2.63
C GLY A 62 -5.26 24.97 -3.71
N SER A 63 -5.50 26.28 -3.88
CA SER A 63 -6.42 26.84 -4.86
C SER A 63 -5.98 26.49 -6.29
N ALA A 64 -6.94 26.25 -7.19
CA ALA A 64 -6.71 25.80 -8.57
C ALA A 64 -6.00 24.44 -8.75
N SER A 65 -5.69 23.70 -7.67
CA SER A 65 -5.04 22.38 -7.76
C SER A 65 -5.85 21.37 -8.57
N VAL A 66 -7.19 21.42 -8.49
CA VAL A 66 -8.09 20.54 -9.26
C VAL A 66 -7.89 20.71 -10.77
N THR A 67 -7.80 21.95 -11.26
CA THR A 67 -7.58 22.24 -12.69
C THR A 67 -6.21 21.73 -13.12
N LYS A 68 -5.15 22.03 -12.37
CA LYS A 68 -3.79 21.55 -12.65
C LYS A 68 -3.70 20.02 -12.69
N LYS A 69 -4.40 19.33 -11.78
CA LYS A 69 -4.51 17.86 -11.78
C LYS A 69 -5.20 17.35 -13.04
N LEU A 70 -6.29 17.99 -13.45
CA LEU A 70 -6.99 17.63 -14.69
C LEU A 70 -6.06 17.78 -15.90
N ASP A 71 -5.34 18.88 -16.03
CA ASP A 71 -4.43 19.13 -17.16
C ASP A 71 -3.32 18.07 -17.25
N LYS A 72 -2.73 17.67 -16.11
CA LYS A 72 -1.74 16.58 -16.07
C LYS A 72 -2.34 15.23 -16.46
N ILE A 73 -3.55 14.92 -16.01
CA ILE A 73 -4.25 13.68 -16.38
C ILE A 73 -4.55 13.69 -17.89
N GLN A 74 -5.00 14.81 -18.44
CA GLN A 74 -5.25 14.96 -19.87
C GLN A 74 -3.98 14.76 -20.69
N SER A 75 -2.85 15.35 -20.26
CA SER A 75 -1.55 15.18 -20.92
C SER A 75 -1.12 13.70 -20.98
N LEU A 76 -1.29 12.96 -19.88
CA LEU A 76 -1.04 11.50 -19.88
C LEU A 76 -2.00 10.76 -20.81
N PHE A 77 -3.28 11.07 -20.72
CA PHE A 77 -4.34 10.41 -21.48
C PHE A 77 -4.22 10.63 -23.00
N VAL A 78 -3.73 11.79 -23.44
CA VAL A 78 -3.47 12.10 -24.86
C VAL A 78 -2.28 11.31 -25.42
N ALA A 79 -1.30 10.98 -24.57
CA ALA A 79 -0.15 10.18 -24.97
C ALA A 79 -0.41 8.66 -24.94
N CYS A 80 -1.51 8.22 -24.32
CA CYS A 80 -1.86 6.80 -24.21
C CYS A 80 -2.07 6.14 -25.58
N ARG A 81 -1.53 4.93 -25.72
CA ARG A 81 -1.69 4.06 -26.88
C ARG A 81 -2.33 2.74 -26.45
N PHE A 82 -3.15 2.16 -27.33
CA PHE A 82 -3.78 0.86 -27.09
C PHE A 82 -4.47 0.81 -25.71
N THR A 83 -4.11 -0.19 -24.88
CA THR A 83 -4.70 -0.44 -23.57
C THR A 83 -4.16 0.47 -22.45
N GLU A 84 -3.20 1.35 -22.71
CA GLU A 84 -2.61 2.23 -21.67
C GLU A 84 -3.68 3.12 -21.02
N ALA A 85 -4.62 3.64 -21.82
CA ALA A 85 -5.72 4.48 -21.34
C ALA A 85 -6.59 3.73 -20.32
N ARG A 86 -6.84 2.43 -20.54
CA ARG A 86 -7.60 1.58 -19.62
C ARG A 86 -6.94 1.53 -18.26
N TYR A 87 -5.65 1.21 -18.21
CA TYR A 87 -4.93 1.02 -16.95
C TYR A 87 -4.61 2.34 -16.25
N LEU A 88 -4.33 3.42 -16.98
CA LEU A 88 -4.17 4.75 -16.42
C LEU A 88 -5.44 5.19 -15.67
N ILE A 89 -6.60 5.08 -16.32
CA ILE A 89 -7.87 5.50 -15.74
C ILE A 89 -8.32 4.58 -14.60
N ARG A 90 -8.10 3.27 -14.72
CA ARG A 90 -8.33 2.32 -13.61
C ARG A 90 -7.45 2.63 -12.39
N SER A 91 -6.20 3.04 -12.62
CA SER A 91 -5.28 3.46 -11.54
C SER A 91 -5.76 4.73 -10.85
N LEU A 92 -6.14 5.76 -11.62
CA LEU A 92 -6.70 7.01 -11.09
C LEU A 92 -8.04 6.83 -10.36
N ALA A 93 -8.83 5.83 -10.76
CA ALA A 93 -10.08 5.46 -10.09
C ALA A 93 -9.89 4.58 -8.84
N GLY A 94 -8.66 4.15 -8.54
CA GLY A 94 -8.36 3.23 -7.44
C GLY A 94 -8.89 1.80 -7.64
N LYS A 95 -9.17 1.40 -8.89
CA LYS A 95 -9.79 0.10 -9.23
C LYS A 95 -9.07 -0.56 -10.41
N LEU A 96 -7.88 -1.12 -10.16
CA LEU A 96 -7.01 -1.68 -11.21
C LEU A 96 -7.59 -2.94 -11.89
N ARG A 97 -8.36 -3.76 -11.17
CA ARG A 97 -9.11 -4.93 -11.71
C ARG A 97 -8.24 -5.94 -12.48
N ILE A 98 -7.06 -6.27 -11.93
CA ILE A 98 -6.13 -7.25 -12.53
C ILE A 98 -6.12 -8.60 -11.81
N GLY A 99 -6.87 -8.76 -10.71
CA GLY A 99 -6.91 -9.99 -9.93
C GLY A 99 -5.63 -10.29 -9.12
N LEU A 100 -4.65 -9.38 -9.15
CA LEU A 100 -3.38 -9.48 -8.43
C LEU A 100 -3.25 -8.32 -7.44
N ALA A 101 -2.65 -8.60 -6.28
CA ALA A 101 -2.45 -7.64 -5.21
C ALA A 101 -1.07 -7.83 -4.56
N GLU A 102 -0.85 -7.18 -3.41
CA GLU A 102 0.43 -7.13 -2.69
C GLU A 102 1.12 -8.49 -2.55
N GLN A 103 0.39 -9.53 -2.12
CA GLN A 103 0.97 -10.87 -1.94
C GLN A 103 1.45 -11.51 -3.25
N SER A 104 0.72 -11.31 -4.34
CA SER A 104 1.12 -11.79 -5.67
C SER A 104 2.33 -11.04 -6.20
N VAL A 105 2.41 -9.72 -5.94
CA VAL A 105 3.57 -8.89 -6.33
C VAL A 105 4.82 -9.33 -5.57
N LEU A 106 4.73 -9.60 -4.27
CA LEU A 106 5.87 -10.10 -3.49
C LEU A 106 6.34 -11.49 -3.99
N GLN A 107 5.41 -12.39 -4.32
CA GLN A 107 5.76 -13.67 -4.93
C GLN A 107 6.46 -13.50 -6.29
N ALA A 108 5.92 -12.64 -7.16
CA ALA A 108 6.52 -12.38 -8.46
C ALA A 108 7.91 -11.74 -8.34
N LEU A 109 8.09 -10.83 -7.39
CA LEU A 109 9.40 -10.21 -7.12
C LEU A 109 10.41 -11.22 -6.59
N ALA A 110 10.00 -12.10 -5.67
CA ALA A 110 10.84 -13.20 -5.20
C ALA A 110 11.23 -14.12 -6.36
N LEU A 111 10.26 -14.55 -7.18
CA LEU A 111 10.52 -15.40 -8.34
C LEU A 111 11.50 -14.74 -9.32
N ALA A 112 11.29 -13.47 -9.63
CA ALA A 112 12.19 -12.70 -10.50
C ALA A 112 13.61 -12.66 -9.93
N CYS A 113 13.78 -12.47 -8.63
CA CYS A 113 15.09 -12.45 -7.97
C CYS A 113 15.74 -13.84 -7.89
N THR A 114 14.95 -14.91 -7.73
CA THR A 114 15.46 -16.29 -7.74
C THR A 114 15.90 -16.70 -9.14
N MET A 115 15.11 -16.34 -10.17
CA MET A 115 15.35 -16.71 -11.56
C MET A 115 16.44 -15.84 -12.20
N THR A 116 16.42 -14.53 -11.95
CA THR A 116 17.36 -13.56 -12.51
C THR A 116 17.97 -12.74 -11.36
N PRO A 117 19.01 -13.25 -10.68
CA PRO A 117 19.60 -12.57 -9.53
C PRO A 117 20.07 -11.16 -9.88
N PRO A 118 19.71 -10.13 -9.10
CA PRO A 118 20.10 -8.77 -9.38
C PRO A 118 21.63 -8.62 -9.28
N LYS A 119 22.24 -8.09 -10.33
CA LYS A 119 23.67 -7.74 -10.39
C LYS A 119 23.85 -6.37 -11.05
N PRO A 120 24.88 -5.59 -10.65
CA PRO A 120 25.14 -4.27 -11.22
C PRO A 120 25.78 -4.31 -12.62
N THR A 121 26.28 -5.47 -13.07
CA THR A 121 27.01 -5.59 -14.34
C THR A 121 26.09 -6.04 -15.48
N PHE A 122 26.26 -5.42 -16.66
CA PHE A 122 25.58 -5.79 -17.90
C PHE A 122 26.61 -6.23 -18.96
N PRO A 123 26.37 -7.33 -19.70
CA PRO A 123 25.21 -8.22 -19.62
C PRO A 123 25.23 -9.12 -18.37
N PRO A 124 24.07 -9.52 -17.84
CA PRO A 124 24.02 -10.45 -16.70
C PRO A 124 24.50 -11.84 -17.12
N GLU A 125 25.37 -12.44 -16.30
CA GLU A 125 25.87 -13.81 -16.52
C GLU A 125 24.76 -14.87 -16.41
N ILE A 126 23.73 -14.59 -15.62
CA ILE A 126 22.61 -15.50 -15.35
C ILE A 126 21.31 -14.78 -15.70
N LEU A 127 20.73 -15.14 -16.84
CA LEU A 127 19.39 -14.70 -17.24
C LEU A 127 18.30 -15.58 -16.62
N ASP A 128 18.57 -16.88 -16.49
CA ASP A 128 17.64 -17.87 -15.95
C ASP A 128 18.41 -18.93 -15.16
N ALA A 129 18.37 -18.79 -13.84
CA ALA A 129 18.99 -19.70 -12.89
C ALA A 129 18.28 -21.06 -12.82
N SER A 130 16.99 -21.12 -13.20
CA SER A 130 16.20 -22.36 -13.11
C SER A 130 16.74 -23.45 -14.04
N LYS A 131 17.29 -23.08 -15.20
CA LYS A 131 17.86 -24.00 -16.19
C LYS A 131 19.09 -24.78 -15.69
N LYS A 132 19.74 -24.31 -14.63
CA LYS A 132 20.94 -24.94 -14.06
C LYS A 132 20.62 -25.78 -12.81
N MET A 133 19.35 -25.95 -12.47
CA MET A 133 18.91 -26.60 -11.23
C MET A 133 17.75 -27.57 -11.53
N SER A 134 17.55 -28.56 -10.65
CA SER A 134 16.33 -29.37 -10.70
C SER A 134 15.12 -28.54 -10.25
N ASN A 135 13.91 -28.96 -10.64
CA ASN A 135 12.67 -28.29 -10.25
C ASN A 135 12.51 -28.20 -8.72
N ASP A 136 12.86 -29.26 -7.99
CA ASP A 136 12.73 -29.30 -6.53
C ASP A 136 13.72 -28.34 -5.85
N THR A 137 14.98 -28.31 -6.31
CA THR A 137 15.98 -27.39 -5.78
C THR A 137 15.62 -25.94 -6.08
N PHE A 138 15.10 -25.66 -7.29
CA PHE A 138 14.64 -24.31 -7.63
C PHE A 138 13.46 -23.88 -6.75
N LYS A 139 12.49 -24.78 -6.55
CA LYS A 139 11.32 -24.53 -5.70
C LYS A 139 11.73 -24.20 -4.27
N GLN A 140 12.62 -24.99 -3.67
CA GLN A 140 13.14 -24.72 -2.31
C GLN A 140 13.79 -23.33 -2.21
N LYS A 141 14.63 -22.98 -3.20
CA LYS A 141 15.30 -21.67 -3.23
C LYS A 141 14.32 -20.51 -3.43
N TYR A 142 13.30 -20.71 -4.26
CA TYR A 142 12.23 -19.74 -4.45
C TYR A 142 11.43 -19.54 -3.15
N ASP A 143 11.05 -20.63 -2.48
CA ASP A 143 10.31 -20.57 -1.21
C ASP A 143 11.12 -19.84 -0.12
N GLU A 144 12.43 -20.08 -0.03
CA GLU A 144 13.34 -19.34 0.85
C GLU A 144 13.38 -17.84 0.50
N THR A 145 13.56 -17.50 -0.78
CA THR A 145 13.60 -16.11 -1.27
C THR A 145 12.28 -15.39 -0.96
N ALA A 146 11.16 -16.07 -1.21
CA ALA A 146 9.82 -15.54 -0.97
C ALA A 146 9.56 -15.33 0.52
N LEU A 147 9.99 -16.25 1.38
CA LEU A 147 9.88 -16.09 2.83
C LEU A 147 10.67 -14.87 3.32
N ILE A 148 11.94 -14.74 2.91
CA ILE A 148 12.78 -13.59 3.28
C ILE A 148 12.14 -12.28 2.85
N LEU A 149 11.71 -12.18 1.59
CA LEU A 149 11.12 -10.96 1.04
C LEU A 149 9.81 -10.59 1.76
N LYS A 150 8.94 -11.56 1.99
CA LYS A 150 7.64 -11.34 2.66
C LYS A 150 7.81 -10.95 4.11
N THR A 151 8.67 -11.65 4.85
CA THR A 151 8.96 -11.31 6.25
C THR A 151 9.55 -9.90 6.34
N THR A 152 10.54 -9.59 5.51
CA THR A 152 11.11 -8.24 5.44
C THR A 152 10.05 -7.18 5.14
N TYR A 153 9.16 -7.44 4.17
CA TYR A 153 8.10 -6.50 3.83
C TYR A 153 7.04 -6.38 4.94
N CYS A 154 6.75 -7.44 5.69
CA CYS A 154 5.86 -7.36 6.85
C CYS A 154 6.45 -6.47 7.96
N GLU A 155 7.75 -6.58 8.20
CA GLU A 155 8.48 -5.79 9.21
C GLU A 155 8.75 -4.35 8.77
N CYS A 156 9.03 -4.15 7.49
CA CYS A 156 9.41 -2.88 6.89
C CYS A 156 8.74 -2.70 5.52
N PRO A 157 7.41 -2.45 5.46
CA PRO A 157 6.62 -2.33 4.22
C PRO A 157 6.94 -1.03 3.45
N ASN A 158 8.18 -0.90 2.99
CA ASN A 158 8.71 0.27 2.31
C ASN A 158 9.61 -0.14 1.14
N TYR A 159 9.06 -0.06 -0.08
CA TYR A 159 9.79 -0.37 -1.30
C TYR A 159 10.98 0.56 -1.57
N ASP A 160 10.91 1.83 -1.13
CA ASP A 160 12.01 2.79 -1.28
C ASP A 160 13.24 2.37 -0.44
N LYS A 161 13.04 1.54 0.59
CA LYS A 161 14.13 0.94 1.38
C LYS A 161 14.51 -0.46 0.89
N ILE A 162 13.53 -1.32 0.63
CA ILE A 162 13.75 -2.72 0.25
C ILE A 162 14.42 -2.85 -1.11
N ILE A 163 13.92 -2.15 -2.14
CA ILE A 163 14.38 -2.36 -3.52
C ILE A 163 15.86 -1.95 -3.71
N PRO A 164 16.34 -0.82 -3.17
CA PRO A 164 17.77 -0.49 -3.26
C PRO A 164 18.70 -1.52 -2.62
N VAL A 165 18.33 -2.05 -1.44
CA VAL A 165 19.12 -3.11 -0.77
C VAL A 165 19.07 -4.38 -1.61
N LEU A 166 17.89 -4.79 -2.07
CA LEU A 166 17.70 -5.96 -2.92
C LEU A 166 18.56 -5.91 -4.19
N LEU A 167 18.64 -4.77 -4.85
CA LEU A 167 19.40 -4.60 -6.09
C LEU A 167 20.91 -4.50 -5.88
N LYS A 168 21.38 -3.94 -4.75
CA LYS A 168 22.80 -3.70 -4.48
C LYS A 168 23.47 -4.83 -3.69
N GLU A 169 22.78 -5.34 -2.68
CA GLU A 169 23.32 -6.28 -1.68
C GLU A 169 22.67 -7.67 -1.80
N GLY A 170 21.51 -7.76 -2.46
CA GLY A 170 20.82 -9.03 -2.72
C GLY A 170 19.81 -9.41 -1.64
N ILE A 171 19.07 -10.50 -1.89
CA ILE A 171 17.94 -10.92 -1.04
C ILE A 171 18.37 -11.25 0.41
N LYS A 172 19.55 -11.86 0.60
CA LYS A 172 20.00 -12.36 1.91
C LYS A 172 20.30 -11.24 2.90
N GLU A 173 20.61 -10.03 2.42
CA GLU A 173 20.90 -8.88 3.28
C GLU A 173 19.66 -8.09 3.69
N LEU A 174 18.49 -8.39 3.10
CA LEU A 174 17.24 -7.71 3.45
C LEU A 174 16.91 -7.76 4.95
N PRO A 175 16.98 -8.92 5.65
CA PRO A 175 16.70 -8.99 7.10
C PRO A 175 17.69 -8.17 7.95
N ASN A 176 18.91 -7.96 7.45
CA ASN A 176 19.92 -7.19 8.17
C ASN A 176 19.72 -5.68 8.03
N LYS A 177 19.23 -5.21 6.88
CA LYS A 177 19.14 -3.78 6.54
C LYS A 177 17.73 -3.21 6.66
N CYS A 178 16.70 -4.04 6.54
CA CYS A 178 15.30 -3.64 6.51
C CYS A 178 14.51 -4.22 7.70
N LYS A 179 14.98 -3.90 8.92
CA LYS A 179 14.37 -4.37 10.18
C LYS A 179 13.20 -3.52 10.63
N ILE A 180 12.41 -4.06 11.54
CA ILE A 180 11.45 -3.31 12.37
C ILE A 180 12.16 -2.10 12.98
N THR A 181 11.64 -0.91 12.71
CA THR A 181 12.23 0.36 13.16
C THR A 181 11.11 1.29 13.61
N PRO A 182 11.10 1.80 14.86
CA PRO A 182 10.18 2.85 15.28
C PRO A 182 10.15 4.01 14.27
N GLY A 183 8.95 4.47 13.91
CA GLY A 183 8.76 5.46 12.85
C GLY A 183 8.49 4.88 11.45
N ILE A 184 8.74 3.59 11.19
CA ILE A 184 8.28 2.89 9.98
C ILE A 184 7.14 1.94 10.38
N PRO A 185 5.90 2.11 9.88
CA PRO A 185 4.80 1.24 10.24
C PRO A 185 5.04 -0.19 9.76
N MET A 186 4.59 -1.18 10.52
CA MET A 186 4.68 -2.59 10.15
C MET A 186 3.31 -3.20 9.87
N LYS A 187 3.28 -4.33 9.14
CA LYS A 187 2.03 -5.05 8.88
C LYS A 187 1.48 -5.60 10.19
N PRO A 188 0.24 -5.26 10.56
CA PRO A 188 -0.37 -5.76 11.77
C PRO A 188 -0.76 -7.23 11.64
N MET A 189 -0.69 -7.97 12.76
CA MET A 189 -1.30 -9.29 12.84
C MET A 189 -2.83 -9.19 12.69
N LEU A 190 -3.44 -10.08 11.90
CA LEU A 190 -4.88 -10.11 11.65
C LEU A 190 -5.54 -11.32 12.31
N ALA A 191 -6.83 -11.20 12.61
CA ALA A 191 -7.62 -12.30 13.15
C ALA A 191 -8.33 -13.08 12.03
N HIS A 192 -8.43 -14.40 12.20
CA HIS A 192 -9.31 -15.23 11.39
C HIS A 192 -10.69 -15.31 12.08
N PRO A 193 -11.81 -15.13 11.36
CA PRO A 193 -13.14 -15.29 11.95
C PRO A 193 -13.36 -16.77 12.33
N THR A 194 -13.93 -17.01 13.49
CA THR A 194 -14.17 -18.34 14.04
C THR A 194 -15.61 -18.39 14.55
N LYS A 195 -16.34 -19.46 14.24
CA LYS A 195 -17.79 -19.52 14.47
C LYS A 195 -18.19 -20.10 15.82
N GLY A 196 -17.23 -20.58 16.61
CA GLY A 196 -17.49 -21.11 17.94
C GLY A 196 -16.22 -21.49 18.68
N VAL A 197 -16.35 -21.70 19.99
CA VAL A 197 -15.23 -22.04 20.88
C VAL A 197 -14.56 -23.35 20.47
N GLN A 198 -15.32 -24.33 19.99
CA GLN A 198 -14.76 -25.62 19.56
C GLN A 198 -13.75 -25.47 18.41
N GLU A 199 -14.01 -24.58 17.45
CA GLU A 199 -13.09 -24.32 16.34
C GLU A 199 -11.78 -23.67 16.84
N VAL A 200 -11.85 -22.82 17.88
CA VAL A 200 -10.66 -22.29 18.57
C VAL A 200 -9.85 -23.42 19.20
N LEU A 201 -10.50 -24.29 19.97
CA LEU A 201 -9.85 -25.40 20.67
C LEU A 201 -9.20 -26.39 19.69
N THR A 202 -9.89 -26.73 18.60
CA THR A 202 -9.32 -27.60 17.56
C THR A 202 -8.14 -26.93 16.85
N ARG A 203 -8.20 -25.62 16.60
CA ARG A 203 -7.12 -24.89 15.92
C ARG A 203 -5.86 -24.76 16.78
N PHE A 204 -6.03 -24.62 18.09
CA PHE A 204 -4.93 -24.46 19.04
C PHE A 204 -4.67 -25.73 19.87
N ASP A 205 -5.03 -26.90 19.35
CA ASP A 205 -4.85 -28.16 20.08
C ASP A 205 -3.39 -28.36 20.51
N GLY A 206 -3.19 -28.73 21.78
CA GLY A 206 -1.88 -28.82 22.40
C GLY A 206 -1.12 -27.51 22.62
N LEU A 207 -1.70 -26.34 22.27
CA LEU A 207 -1.08 -25.02 22.44
C LEU A 207 -1.78 -24.23 23.55
N LYS A 208 -0.99 -23.56 24.39
CA LYS A 208 -1.53 -22.57 25.34
C LYS A 208 -1.95 -21.31 24.58
N PHE A 209 -3.14 -20.80 24.86
CA PHE A 209 -3.64 -19.54 24.32
C PHE A 209 -4.27 -18.68 25.42
N THR A 210 -4.53 -17.41 25.11
CA THR A 210 -5.20 -16.44 25.99
C THR A 210 -6.44 -15.86 25.33
N CYS A 211 -7.31 -15.25 26.12
CA CYS A 211 -8.50 -14.55 25.65
C CYS A 211 -8.40 -13.07 26.04
N GLU A 212 -8.55 -12.19 25.06
CA GLU A 212 -8.55 -10.74 25.26
C GLU A 212 -9.85 -10.14 24.73
N TRP A 213 -10.29 -9.04 25.33
CA TRP A 213 -11.44 -8.30 24.84
C TRP A 213 -11.12 -7.72 23.46
N LYS A 214 -11.98 -8.02 22.48
CA LYS A 214 -11.92 -7.35 21.18
C LYS A 214 -12.68 -6.02 21.27
N TYR A 215 -11.97 -4.97 21.65
CA TYR A 215 -12.52 -3.61 21.69
C TYR A 215 -13.03 -3.14 20.32
N ASP A 216 -14.03 -2.25 20.35
CA ASP A 216 -14.65 -1.66 19.16
C ASP A 216 -14.14 -0.22 18.97
N GLY A 217 -13.00 -0.09 18.30
CA GLY A 217 -12.31 1.18 18.13
C GLY A 217 -11.57 1.28 16.80
N GLU A 218 -10.49 2.06 16.81
CA GLU A 218 -9.54 2.12 15.71
C GLU A 218 -8.19 1.60 16.16
N ARG A 219 -7.64 0.62 15.46
CA ARG A 219 -6.28 0.16 15.71
C ARG A 219 -5.27 1.30 15.54
N ALA A 220 -4.45 1.49 16.57
CA ALA A 220 -3.40 2.49 16.66
C ALA A 220 -2.06 1.80 16.95
N GLN A 221 -1.21 1.71 15.94
CA GLN A 221 0.16 1.26 16.10
C GLN A 221 1.02 2.46 16.50
N ILE A 222 1.42 2.54 17.78
CA ILE A 222 2.11 3.69 18.37
C ILE A 222 3.61 3.39 18.38
N HIS A 223 4.39 4.20 17.66
CA HIS A 223 5.85 4.09 17.62
C HIS A 223 6.44 5.20 18.47
N PHE A 224 7.30 4.82 19.40
CA PHE A 224 8.16 5.72 20.16
C PHE A 224 9.61 5.43 19.78
N ALA A 225 10.25 6.40 19.12
CA ALA A 225 11.63 6.30 18.67
C ALA A 225 12.61 6.85 19.71
N GLU A 226 13.88 6.46 19.60
CA GLU A 226 14.95 6.86 20.54
C GLU A 226 15.21 8.38 20.56
N ASP A 227 14.89 9.07 19.47
CA ASP A 227 14.93 10.54 19.37
C ASP A 227 13.75 11.23 20.09
N GLY A 228 12.88 10.45 20.74
CA GLY A 228 11.70 10.93 21.44
C GLY A 228 10.48 11.16 20.53
N LYS A 229 10.58 10.91 19.23
CA LYS A 229 9.48 11.11 18.29
C LYS A 229 8.41 10.04 18.47
N ILE A 230 7.16 10.48 18.56
CA ILE A 230 5.98 9.60 18.60
C ILE A 230 5.28 9.68 17.25
N SER A 231 5.01 8.52 16.66
CA SER A 231 4.23 8.39 15.42
C SER A 231 3.11 7.37 15.62
N ILE A 232 1.94 7.63 15.08
CA ILE A 232 0.77 6.75 15.23
C ILE A 232 0.29 6.34 13.84
N TYR A 233 0.18 5.04 13.61
CA TYR A 233 -0.23 4.48 12.32
C TYR A 233 -1.51 3.68 12.43
N SER A 234 -2.33 3.73 11.38
CA SER A 234 -3.54 2.91 11.28
C SER A 234 -3.20 1.45 10.93
N ARG A 235 -4.22 0.59 10.98
CA ARG A 235 -4.17 -0.78 10.46
C ARG A 235 -3.62 -0.89 9.02
N ASN A 236 -3.83 0.14 8.19
CA ASN A 236 -3.40 0.18 6.79
C ASN A 236 -2.15 1.05 6.58
N GLN A 237 -1.36 1.25 7.64
CA GLN A 237 -0.10 2.01 7.61
C GLN A 237 -0.29 3.50 7.29
N GLU A 238 -1.52 4.05 7.39
CA GLU A 238 -1.75 5.48 7.23
C GLU A 238 -1.24 6.25 8.45
N ASN A 239 -0.56 7.37 8.23
CA ASN A 239 -0.05 8.20 9.32
C ASN A 239 -1.20 9.00 9.97
N ASN A 240 -1.55 8.60 11.19
CA ASN A 240 -2.58 9.19 12.04
C ASN A 240 -2.00 10.04 13.18
N THR A 241 -0.71 10.37 13.15
CA THR A 241 -0.03 11.10 14.25
C THR A 241 -0.76 12.40 14.59
N SER A 242 -1.13 13.20 13.58
CA SER A 242 -1.86 14.47 13.77
C SER A 242 -3.31 14.29 14.24
N LYS A 243 -3.89 13.10 14.10
CA LYS A 243 -5.25 12.79 14.58
C LYS A 243 -5.29 12.65 16.10
N TYR A 244 -4.17 12.33 16.74
CA TYR A 244 -4.07 11.93 18.15
C TYR A 244 -3.07 12.76 18.98
N PRO A 245 -3.17 14.11 19.01
CA PRO A 245 -2.28 14.96 19.82
C PRO A 245 -2.41 14.69 21.33
N ASP A 246 -3.59 14.25 21.76
CA ASP A 246 -3.91 13.87 23.13
C ASP A 246 -3.25 12.55 23.57
N ILE A 247 -3.13 11.55 22.68
CA ILE A 247 -2.34 10.34 22.94
C ILE A 247 -0.85 10.70 23.08
N ILE A 248 -0.33 11.51 22.15
CA ILE A 248 1.07 11.96 22.16
C ILE A 248 1.39 12.72 23.45
N GLY A 249 0.52 13.65 23.86
CA GLY A 249 0.69 14.43 25.09
C GLY A 249 0.67 13.59 26.37
N ARG A 250 -0.02 12.44 26.37
CA ARG A 250 -0.12 11.54 27.53
C ARG A 250 0.94 10.44 27.55
N PHE A 251 1.57 10.13 26.41
CA PHE A 251 2.48 9.00 26.28
C PHE A 251 3.62 9.02 27.31
N LYS A 252 4.23 10.20 27.54
CA LYS A 252 5.31 10.36 28.53
C LYS A 252 4.90 9.97 29.95
N ASN A 253 3.63 10.13 30.32
CA ASN A 253 3.12 9.79 31.65
C ASN A 253 2.84 8.28 31.80
N THR A 254 2.84 7.54 30.70
CA THR A 254 2.57 6.08 30.66
C THR A 254 3.83 5.26 30.44
N GLN A 255 4.95 5.91 30.19
CA GLN A 255 6.22 5.28 29.85
C GLN A 255 6.99 4.92 31.14
N GLY A 256 7.48 3.69 31.23
CA GLY A 256 8.43 3.31 32.28
C GLY A 256 9.80 3.97 32.07
N GLU A 257 10.47 4.35 33.14
CA GLU A 257 11.73 5.14 33.11
C GLU A 257 12.83 4.55 32.21
N ASN A 258 12.87 3.22 32.07
CA ASN A 258 13.89 2.51 31.31
C ASN A 258 13.55 2.28 29.81
N VAL A 259 12.36 2.67 29.36
CA VAL A 259 11.95 2.47 27.96
C VAL A 259 12.61 3.53 27.08
N LYS A 260 13.47 3.12 26.14
CA LYS A 260 14.14 4.05 25.21
C LYS A 260 13.44 4.17 23.86
N SER A 261 12.84 3.08 23.39
CA SER A 261 12.03 3.03 22.18
C SER A 261 11.10 1.83 22.24
N CYS A 262 9.93 1.91 21.59
CA CYS A 262 8.99 0.81 21.49
C CYS A 262 8.02 0.97 20.33
N ILE A 263 7.33 -0.12 20.00
CA ILE A 263 6.15 -0.12 19.14
C ILE A 263 5.04 -0.81 19.93
N LEU A 264 3.94 -0.10 20.15
CA LEU A 264 2.75 -0.62 20.83
C LEU A 264 1.67 -0.93 19.80
N ASP A 265 1.01 -2.07 19.97
CA ASP A 265 -0.19 -2.45 19.23
C ASP A 265 -1.40 -2.21 20.13
N CYS A 266 -2.23 -1.23 19.78
CA CYS A 266 -3.30 -0.76 20.64
C CYS A 266 -4.61 -0.59 19.87
N GLU A 267 -5.72 -0.56 20.60
CA GLU A 267 -7.01 -0.10 20.09
C GLU A 267 -7.33 1.26 20.72
N ALA A 268 -7.48 2.30 19.90
CA ALA A 268 -7.98 3.59 20.35
C ALA A 268 -9.50 3.53 20.43
N VAL A 269 -10.07 3.78 21.61
CA VAL A 269 -11.50 3.68 21.90
C VAL A 269 -12.02 5.02 22.41
N ALA A 270 -13.25 5.39 22.03
CA ALA A 270 -13.89 6.58 22.60
C ALA A 270 -14.28 6.34 24.06
N TRP A 271 -14.03 7.33 24.92
CA TRP A 271 -14.20 7.21 26.37
C TRP A 271 -14.99 8.40 26.91
N ASP A 272 -16.01 8.11 27.73
CA ASP A 272 -16.77 9.10 28.48
C ASP A 272 -16.09 9.37 29.82
N ASN A 273 -15.57 10.59 30.02
CA ASN A 273 -14.85 10.95 31.25
C ASN A 273 -15.76 11.09 32.48
N ASP A 274 -17.04 11.44 32.28
CA ASP A 274 -17.99 11.66 33.37
C ASP A 274 -18.55 10.33 33.85
N LYS A 275 -18.99 9.49 32.90
CA LYS A 275 -19.57 8.17 33.21
C LYS A 275 -18.53 7.06 33.34
N LYS A 276 -17.27 7.32 33.00
CA LYS A 276 -16.15 6.37 33.04
C LYS A 276 -16.46 5.07 32.29
N GLN A 277 -16.92 5.19 31.05
CA GLN A 277 -17.29 4.05 30.22
C GLN A 277 -16.86 4.22 28.76
N ILE A 278 -16.73 3.09 28.06
CA ILE A 278 -16.48 3.03 26.63
C ILE A 278 -17.71 3.54 25.86
N LEU A 279 -17.46 4.30 24.80
CA LEU A 279 -18.48 4.76 23.86
C LEU A 279 -18.42 3.99 22.53
N PRO A 280 -19.53 3.92 21.77
CA PRO A 280 -19.57 3.23 20.48
C PRO A 280 -18.59 3.82 19.45
N PHE A 281 -18.14 2.97 18.51
CA PHE A 281 -17.25 3.37 17.42
C PHE A 281 -17.76 4.57 16.61
N GLN A 282 -19.07 4.72 16.43
CA GLN A 282 -19.66 5.85 15.71
C GLN A 282 -19.23 7.19 16.31
N ILE A 283 -19.10 7.28 17.63
CA ILE A 283 -18.62 8.49 18.30
C ILE A 283 -17.15 8.74 17.96
N LEU A 284 -16.30 7.70 18.06
CA LEU A 284 -14.88 7.79 17.67
C LEU A 284 -14.71 8.23 16.21
N SER A 285 -15.57 7.74 15.31
CA SER A 285 -15.50 8.02 13.87
C SER A 285 -15.71 9.50 13.52
N THR A 286 -16.37 10.26 14.40
CA THR A 286 -16.57 11.72 14.24
C THR A 286 -15.30 12.54 14.50
N ARG A 287 -14.26 11.91 15.10
CA ARG A 287 -12.99 12.56 15.38
C ARG A 287 -12.33 13.08 14.11
N LYS A 288 -11.97 14.37 14.10
CA LYS A 288 -11.33 15.04 12.95
C LYS A 288 -10.03 14.34 12.57
N ARG A 289 -9.85 14.03 11.27
CA ARG A 289 -8.72 13.23 10.76
C ARG A 289 -7.44 14.03 10.53
N LYS A 290 -7.51 15.35 10.33
CA LYS A 290 -6.35 16.23 10.15
C LYS A 290 -6.64 17.62 10.74
N VAL A 291 -5.69 18.14 11.50
CA VAL A 291 -5.56 19.58 11.70
C VAL A 291 -4.85 20.09 10.44
N MET A 292 -5.53 20.94 9.66
CA MET A 292 -4.89 21.62 8.52
C MET A 292 -3.95 22.70 9.03
#